data_AF-A0A849V334-F1
#
_entry.id   AF-A0A849V334-F1
#
_cell.length_a   1.000
_cell.length_b   1.000
_cell.length_c   1.000
_cell.angle_alpha   90.00
_cell.angle_beta   90.00
_cell.angle_gamma   90.00
#
_symmetry.space_group_name_H-M   'P 1'
#
loop_
_entity.id
_entity.type
_entity.pdbx_description
1 polymer ?
#
loop_
_entity_poly.entity_id
_entity_poly.type
_entity_poly.pdbx_seq_one_letter_code
_entity_poly.pdbx_strand_id
1 'polypeptide(L)'
;MASCKHCGAPLPANINKCHYCGTRNDVDLHARQPYVVAKTVTNRICPHCDIPLQTIKLTLEDNVFIERCKTCFGLFFDRGEIEAVLHSSVSNVYAINLEHIDTINKDRYLKPHKIRYIKCPQCRRLMNRVNFGQRSGVVVDQCIVDGIWLDNGELIHLLEWKKAGGQLLHEQTAKAKEKPEKYHARLPRSSYSGGNDNLGDNQCDITVNLATALIWLVSKVFGNY
;
A
#
# COMPACT_ATOMS: atom_id res chain seq x y z
N MET A 1 2.39 -21.99 0.50
CA MET A 1 3.40 -21.44 -0.43
C MET A 1 2.98 -21.77 -1.85
N ALA A 2 3.21 -20.89 -2.82
CA ALA A 2 2.93 -21.19 -4.22
C ALA A 2 3.95 -22.20 -4.76
N SER A 3 3.57 -22.97 -5.77
CA SER A 3 4.48 -23.88 -6.49
C SER A 3 4.77 -23.35 -7.88
N CYS A 4 5.96 -23.63 -8.40
CA CYS A 4 6.32 -23.24 -9.75
C CYS A 4 5.45 -23.98 -10.77
N LYS A 5 4.83 -23.22 -11.68
CA LYS A 5 3.97 -23.80 -12.73
C LYS A 5 4.70 -24.68 -13.74
N HIS A 6 6.03 -24.57 -13.81
CA HIS A 6 6.85 -25.31 -14.77
C HIS A 6 7.46 -26.58 -14.18
N CYS A 7 8.12 -26.49 -13.00
CA CYS A 7 8.82 -27.63 -12.41
C CYS A 7 8.21 -28.12 -11.09
N GLY A 8 7.13 -27.52 -10.59
CA GLY A 8 6.47 -27.90 -9.33
C GLY A 8 7.22 -27.53 -8.04
N ALA A 9 8.45 -27.01 -8.13
CA ALA A 9 9.24 -26.65 -6.97
C ALA A 9 8.58 -25.55 -6.13
N PRO A 10 8.72 -25.56 -4.80
CA PRO A 10 8.15 -24.53 -3.93
C PRO A 10 8.76 -23.16 -4.26
N LEU A 11 7.90 -22.14 -4.34
CA LEU A 11 8.30 -20.74 -4.48
C LEU A 11 8.31 -20.07 -3.10
N PRO A 12 9.44 -19.46 -2.71
CA PRO A 12 9.46 -18.57 -1.56
C PRO A 12 8.48 -17.40 -1.76
N ALA A 13 8.00 -16.82 -0.66
CA ALA A 13 7.06 -15.71 -0.74
C ALA A 13 7.70 -14.48 -1.43
N ASN A 14 6.90 -13.74 -2.20
CA ASN A 14 7.33 -12.57 -2.98
C ASN A 14 8.47 -12.83 -3.99
N ILE A 15 8.75 -14.09 -4.33
CA ILE A 15 9.72 -14.46 -5.37
C ILE A 15 8.97 -15.00 -6.59
N ASN A 16 9.03 -14.24 -7.68
CA ASN A 16 8.43 -14.65 -8.94
C ASN A 16 9.32 -15.59 -9.76
N LYS A 17 10.65 -15.49 -9.65
CA LYS A 17 11.59 -16.32 -10.41
C LYS A 17 11.95 -17.58 -9.62
N CYS A 18 11.59 -18.75 -10.14
CA CYS A 18 11.93 -20.02 -9.52
C CYS A 18 13.46 -20.17 -9.42
N HIS A 19 13.98 -20.47 -8.22
CA HIS A 19 15.41 -20.70 -8.01
C HIS A 19 15.92 -21.98 -8.69
N TYR A 20 15.03 -22.94 -8.96
CA TYR A 20 15.37 -24.24 -9.54
C TYR A 20 15.40 -24.21 -11.06
N CYS A 21 14.30 -23.80 -11.70
CA CYS A 21 14.19 -23.81 -13.18
C CYS A 21 14.31 -22.42 -13.82
N GLY A 22 14.39 -21.34 -13.03
CA GLY A 22 14.49 -19.97 -13.54
C GLY A 22 13.19 -19.40 -14.14
N THR A 23 12.11 -20.19 -14.21
CA THR A 23 10.81 -19.73 -14.75
C THR A 23 10.22 -18.63 -13.88
N ARG A 24 9.66 -17.59 -14.51
CA ARG A 24 8.85 -16.59 -13.82
C ARG A 24 7.42 -17.09 -13.62
N ASN A 25 6.92 -16.91 -12.41
CA ASN A 25 5.60 -17.32 -11.96
C ASN A 25 4.82 -16.06 -11.60
N ASP A 26 3.58 -16.03 -12.07
CA ASP A 26 2.60 -15.07 -11.58
C ASP A 26 2.15 -15.60 -10.21
N VAL A 27 2.43 -14.91 -9.10
CA VAL A 27 2.04 -15.43 -7.77
C VAL A 27 0.80 -14.72 -7.20
N ASP A 28 0.42 -13.58 -7.76
CA ASP A 28 -0.76 -12.83 -7.34
C ASP A 28 -2.04 -13.40 -7.94
N LEU A 29 -2.05 -13.64 -9.26
CA LEU A 29 -3.25 -14.05 -9.98
C LEU A 29 -3.35 -15.57 -10.17
N HIS A 30 -2.26 -16.31 -9.96
CA HIS A 30 -2.27 -17.76 -10.14
C HIS A 30 -3.11 -18.46 -9.07
N ALA A 31 -4.19 -19.11 -9.53
CA ALA A 31 -5.11 -19.95 -8.75
C ALA A 31 -5.99 -19.25 -7.69
N ARG A 32 -6.03 -17.91 -7.64
CA ARG A 32 -6.88 -17.17 -6.69
C ARG A 32 -7.88 -16.20 -7.32
N GLN A 33 -7.53 -15.55 -8.43
CA GLN A 33 -8.43 -14.63 -9.12
C GLN A 33 -8.47 -14.97 -10.61
N PRO A 34 -9.58 -15.52 -11.12
CA PRO A 34 -9.76 -15.65 -12.56
C PRO A 34 -9.74 -14.25 -13.17
N TYR A 35 -9.09 -14.12 -14.31
CA TYR A 35 -9.10 -12.88 -15.08
C TYR A 35 -9.22 -13.21 -16.55
N VAL A 36 -9.76 -12.25 -17.30
CA VAL A 36 -9.78 -12.29 -18.77
C VAL A 36 -8.98 -11.12 -19.29
N VAL A 37 -8.24 -11.33 -20.37
CA VAL A 37 -7.51 -10.24 -21.03
C VAL A 37 -8.51 -9.41 -21.83
N ALA A 38 -8.75 -8.17 -21.40
CA ALA A 38 -9.64 -7.25 -22.07
C ALA A 38 -8.93 -6.53 -23.23
N LYS A 39 -7.65 -6.17 -23.04
CA LYS A 39 -6.81 -5.53 -24.06
C LYS A 39 -5.37 -6.01 -23.95
N THR A 40 -4.80 -6.48 -25.05
CA THR A 40 -3.45 -7.10 -25.06
C THR A 40 -2.30 -6.09 -25.04
N VAL A 41 -2.55 -4.83 -25.44
CA VAL A 41 -1.56 -3.76 -25.52
C VAL A 41 -2.22 -2.43 -25.18
N THR A 42 -1.64 -1.68 -24.24
CA THR A 42 -2.08 -0.33 -23.85
C THR A 42 -0.98 0.71 -24.07
N ASN A 43 -1.33 1.99 -23.93
CA ASN A 43 -0.35 3.08 -23.99
C ASN A 43 0.44 3.23 -22.68
N ARG A 44 0.07 2.47 -21.63
CA ARG A 44 0.75 2.49 -20.33
C ARG A 44 1.98 1.59 -20.40
N ILE A 45 3.09 2.06 -19.86
CA ILE A 45 4.39 1.38 -19.96
C ILE A 45 4.81 0.81 -18.61
N CYS A 46 5.18 -0.47 -18.58
CA CYS A 46 5.72 -1.13 -17.40
C CYS A 46 7.01 -0.43 -16.93
N PRO A 47 7.11 0.00 -15.67
CA PRO A 47 8.29 0.69 -15.16
C PRO A 47 9.54 -0.18 -15.01
N HIS A 48 9.37 -1.50 -14.93
CA HIS A 48 10.50 -2.44 -14.77
C HIS A 48 10.99 -3.04 -16.08
N CYS A 49 10.07 -3.19 -17.04
CA CYS A 49 10.34 -3.89 -18.29
C CYS A 49 10.37 -2.95 -19.50
N ASP A 50 9.89 -1.71 -19.37
CA ASP A 50 9.74 -0.74 -20.45
C ASP A 50 8.98 -1.29 -21.67
N ILE A 51 7.97 -2.13 -21.41
CA ILE A 51 7.05 -2.67 -22.42
C ILE A 51 5.62 -2.19 -22.16
N PRO A 52 4.76 -2.15 -23.20
CA PRO A 52 3.33 -1.92 -23.02
C PRO A 52 2.68 -2.92 -22.05
N LEU A 53 1.78 -2.40 -21.21
CA LEU A 53 0.94 -3.20 -20.34
C LEU A 53 -0.26 -3.77 -21.12
N GLN A 54 -0.94 -4.74 -20.50
CA GLN A 54 -2.24 -5.27 -20.95
C GLN A 54 -3.31 -4.90 -19.91
N THR A 55 -4.51 -4.57 -20.37
CA THR A 55 -5.68 -4.45 -19.50
C THR A 55 -6.25 -5.84 -19.28
N ILE A 56 -6.36 -6.25 -18.02
CA ILE A 56 -7.06 -7.45 -17.59
C ILE A 56 -8.30 -7.07 -16.82
N LYS A 57 -9.36 -7.86 -16.97
CA LYS A 57 -10.57 -7.77 -16.16
C LYS A 57 -10.53 -8.87 -15.11
N LEU A 58 -10.57 -8.49 -13.84
CA LEU A 58 -10.68 -9.43 -12.73
C LEU A 58 -12.13 -9.93 -12.63
N THR A 59 -12.32 -11.23 -12.47
CA THR A 59 -13.64 -11.85 -12.28
C THR A 59 -14.07 -11.71 -10.82
N LEU A 60 -14.34 -10.48 -10.42
CA LEU A 60 -14.87 -10.08 -9.11
C LEU A 60 -16.29 -9.51 -9.29
N GLU A 61 -17.05 -9.36 -8.20
CA GLU A 61 -18.42 -8.80 -8.25
C GLU A 61 -18.46 -7.43 -8.95
N ASP A 62 -17.47 -6.57 -8.67
CA ASP A 62 -17.43 -5.19 -9.15
C ASP A 62 -16.77 -5.00 -10.53
N ASN A 63 -16.49 -6.06 -11.29
CA ASN A 63 -15.90 -5.98 -12.64
C ASN A 63 -14.71 -5.00 -12.76
N VAL A 64 -13.67 -5.20 -11.95
CA VAL A 64 -12.50 -4.30 -11.93
C VAL A 64 -11.56 -4.57 -13.11
N PHE A 65 -11.15 -3.51 -13.81
CA PHE A 65 -10.14 -3.57 -14.87
C PHE A 65 -8.83 -3.03 -14.34
N ILE A 66 -7.74 -3.77 -14.48
CA ILE A 66 -6.41 -3.33 -14.04
C ILE A 66 -5.40 -3.55 -15.15
N GLU A 67 -4.26 -2.87 -15.05
CA GLU A 67 -3.17 -3.06 -15.97
C GLU A 67 -2.16 -4.06 -15.42
N ARG A 68 -1.66 -4.93 -16.29
CA ARG A 68 -0.73 -6.00 -15.92
C ARG A 68 0.43 -6.08 -16.89
N CYS A 69 1.64 -6.29 -16.37
CA CYS A 69 2.79 -6.60 -17.20
C CYS A 69 2.83 -8.09 -17.54
N LYS A 70 3.02 -8.45 -18.81
CA LYS A 70 3.14 -9.86 -19.24
C LYS A 70 4.48 -10.53 -18.87
N THR A 71 5.48 -9.74 -18.47
CA THR A 71 6.86 -10.23 -18.26
C THR A 71 7.24 -10.30 -16.78
N CYS A 72 7.08 -9.21 -16.02
CA CYS A 72 7.35 -9.21 -14.58
C CYS A 72 6.12 -9.57 -13.74
N PHE A 73 4.92 -9.51 -14.33
CA PHE A 73 3.62 -9.67 -13.67
C PHE A 73 3.29 -8.61 -12.61
N GLY A 74 3.97 -7.46 -12.64
CA GLY A 74 3.54 -6.31 -11.85
C GLY A 74 2.19 -5.77 -12.32
N LEU A 75 1.47 -5.17 -11.39
CA LEU A 75 0.08 -4.73 -11.52
C LEU A 75 -0.01 -3.23 -11.29
N PHE A 76 -0.83 -2.56 -12.08
CA PHE A 76 -1.15 -1.16 -11.89
C PHE A 76 -2.65 -0.99 -11.74
N PHE A 77 -3.01 -0.33 -10.64
CA PHE A 77 -4.38 -0.04 -10.22
C PHE A 77 -4.59 1.46 -10.36
N ASP A 78 -5.61 1.86 -11.11
CA ASP A 78 -6.09 3.23 -11.06
C ASP A 78 -6.66 3.54 -9.66
N ARG A 79 -6.88 4.82 -9.36
CA ARG A 79 -7.34 5.26 -8.04
C ARG A 79 -8.63 4.54 -7.62
N GLY A 80 -8.62 3.96 -6.42
CA GLY A 80 -9.77 3.25 -5.85
C GLY A 80 -9.87 1.77 -6.24
N GLU A 81 -9.17 1.32 -7.28
CA GLU A 81 -9.29 -0.06 -7.77
C GLU A 81 -8.66 -1.07 -6.82
N ILE A 82 -7.53 -0.74 -6.19
CA ILE A 82 -6.91 -1.63 -5.21
C ILE A 82 -7.80 -1.79 -3.99
N GLU A 83 -8.44 -0.72 -3.50
CA GLU A 83 -9.39 -0.78 -2.41
C GLU A 83 -10.61 -1.64 -2.78
N ALA A 84 -11.14 -1.48 -3.99
CA ALA A 84 -12.24 -2.30 -4.51
C ALA A 84 -11.85 -3.79 -4.55
N VAL A 85 -10.68 -4.13 -5.11
CA VAL A 85 -10.18 -5.51 -5.16
C VAL A 85 -10.00 -6.10 -3.76
N LEU A 86 -9.43 -5.35 -2.83
CA LEU A 86 -9.28 -5.79 -1.45
C LEU A 86 -10.64 -5.98 -0.77
N HIS A 87 -11.62 -5.12 -1.05
CA HIS A 87 -12.97 -5.21 -0.50
C HIS A 87 -13.73 -6.43 -1.01
N SER A 88 -13.74 -6.64 -2.33
CA SER A 88 -14.43 -7.76 -2.95
C SER A 88 -13.77 -9.11 -2.64
N SER A 89 -12.44 -9.14 -2.44
CA SER A 89 -11.71 -10.40 -2.20
C SER A 89 -11.71 -10.83 -0.74
N VAL A 90 -11.88 -9.90 0.20
CA VAL A 90 -11.85 -10.19 1.64
C VAL A 90 -12.98 -9.44 2.32
N SER A 91 -14.10 -10.15 2.52
CA SER A 91 -15.25 -9.70 3.29
C SER A 91 -15.22 -10.26 4.73
N ASN A 92 -16.01 -9.67 5.62
CA ASN A 92 -16.37 -10.26 6.93
C ASN A 92 -15.18 -10.48 7.88
N VAL A 93 -14.28 -9.50 7.98
CA VAL A 93 -13.20 -9.51 8.99
C VAL A 93 -13.66 -8.74 10.22
N TYR A 94 -13.74 -9.41 11.37
CA TYR A 94 -14.27 -8.84 12.61
C TYR A 94 -13.25 -8.69 13.74
N ALA A 95 -12.08 -9.31 13.59
CA ALA A 95 -11.04 -9.33 14.62
C ALA A 95 -9.68 -8.99 14.01
N ILE A 96 -8.82 -8.38 14.84
CA ILE A 96 -7.43 -8.09 14.50
C ILE A 96 -6.58 -9.22 15.09
N ASN A 97 -5.85 -9.93 14.23
CA ASN A 97 -4.87 -10.92 14.65
C ASN A 97 -3.45 -10.38 14.42
N LEU A 98 -2.90 -9.71 15.46
CA LEU A 98 -1.58 -9.07 15.39
C LEU A 98 -0.45 -10.09 15.18
N GLU A 99 -0.54 -11.26 15.81
CA GLU A 99 0.46 -12.32 15.67
C GLU A 99 0.52 -12.83 14.22
N HIS A 100 -0.64 -13.01 13.59
CA HIS A 100 -0.70 -13.43 12.20
C HIS A 100 -0.16 -12.35 11.25
N ILE A 101 -0.48 -11.07 11.49
CA ILE A 101 0.10 -9.95 10.73
C ILE A 101 1.64 -9.97 10.83
N ASP A 102 2.18 -10.18 12.03
CA ASP A 102 3.62 -10.21 12.23
C ASP A 102 4.28 -11.43 11.58
N THR A 103 3.62 -12.59 11.59
CA THR A 103 4.07 -13.79 10.87
C THR A 103 4.10 -13.56 9.37
N ILE A 104 3.03 -13.00 8.79
CA ILE A 104 2.99 -12.65 7.36
C ILE A 104 4.17 -11.75 6.99
N ASN A 105 4.42 -10.70 7.80
CA ASN A 105 5.52 -9.77 7.56
C ASN A 105 6.90 -10.43 7.67
N LYS A 106 7.10 -11.32 8.65
CA LYS A 106 8.36 -12.06 8.81
C LYS A 106 8.61 -13.02 7.66
N ASP A 107 7.61 -13.79 7.27
CA ASP A 107 7.70 -14.78 6.19
C ASP A 107 7.96 -14.13 4.83
N ARG A 108 7.45 -12.91 4.64
CA ARG A 108 7.54 -12.12 3.41
C ARG A 108 8.64 -11.06 3.44
N TYR A 109 9.41 -10.97 4.52
CA TYR A 109 10.53 -10.05 4.64
C TYR A 109 11.65 -10.46 3.68
N LEU A 110 11.85 -9.67 2.63
CA LEU A 110 13.02 -9.77 1.78
C LEU A 110 14.15 -8.93 2.39
N LYS A 111 15.38 -9.45 2.34
CA LYS A 111 16.59 -8.67 2.71
C LYS A 111 16.58 -7.34 1.95
N PRO A 112 17.10 -6.24 2.54
CA PRO A 112 17.05 -4.93 1.91
C PRO A 112 17.73 -4.96 0.54
N HIS A 113 16.92 -4.84 -0.51
CA HIS A 113 17.38 -4.67 -1.88
C HIS A 113 17.69 -3.19 -2.14
N LYS A 114 18.55 -2.92 -3.12
CA LYS A 114 18.84 -1.54 -3.56
C LYS A 114 17.53 -0.86 -3.96
N ILE A 115 17.16 0.19 -3.23
CA ILE A 115 15.95 0.98 -3.48
C ILE A 115 16.01 1.55 -4.91
N ARG A 116 14.95 1.34 -5.68
CA ARG A 116 14.77 1.91 -7.03
C ARG A 116 13.42 2.59 -7.07
N TYR A 117 13.41 3.87 -7.42
CA TYR A 117 12.18 4.61 -7.70
C TYR A 117 11.75 4.35 -9.13
N ILE A 118 10.45 4.16 -9.32
CA ILE A 118 9.86 3.87 -10.63
C ILE A 118 9.00 5.02 -11.15
N LYS A 119 8.78 5.03 -12.46
CA LYS A 119 7.91 5.99 -13.15
C LYS A 119 6.50 5.44 -13.24
N CYS A 120 5.50 6.29 -13.05
CA CYS A 120 4.10 5.95 -13.24
C CYS A 120 3.86 5.41 -14.66
N PRO A 121 3.14 4.29 -14.83
CA PRO A 121 2.79 3.76 -16.15
C PRO A 121 2.00 4.72 -17.04
N GLN A 122 1.23 5.62 -16.43
CA GLN A 122 0.37 6.60 -17.09
C GLN A 122 1.07 7.95 -17.32
N CYS A 123 1.30 8.76 -16.26
CA CYS A 123 1.90 10.09 -16.43
C CYS A 123 3.45 10.13 -16.49
N ARG A 124 4.13 8.99 -16.30
CA ARG A 124 5.61 8.86 -16.30
C ARG A 124 6.36 9.67 -15.24
N ARG A 125 5.68 10.34 -14.31
CA ARG A 125 6.29 10.97 -13.13
C ARG A 125 6.80 9.91 -12.15
N LEU A 126 7.84 10.24 -11.37
CA LEU A 126 8.33 9.34 -10.33
C LEU A 126 7.24 9.10 -9.26
N MET A 127 7.11 7.85 -8.84
CA MET A 127 6.14 7.42 -7.83
C MET A 127 6.77 7.48 -6.42
N ASN A 128 5.92 7.73 -5.43
CA ASN A 128 6.29 7.76 -4.03
C ASN A 128 6.22 6.36 -3.44
N ARG A 129 7.25 5.95 -2.70
CA ARG A 129 7.22 4.68 -1.96
C ARG A 129 6.51 4.87 -0.64
N VAL A 130 5.38 4.20 -0.46
CA VAL A 130 4.52 4.34 0.73
C VAL A 130 4.17 2.98 1.30
N ASN A 131 4.19 2.85 2.63
CA ASN A 131 3.70 1.63 3.27
C ASN A 131 2.17 1.59 3.16
N PHE A 132 1.62 0.53 2.56
CA PHE A 132 0.19 0.41 2.31
C PHE A 132 -0.55 0.00 3.58
N GLY A 133 -1.05 0.97 4.33
CA GLY A 133 -1.76 0.69 5.58
C GLY A 133 -0.85 0.41 6.78
N GLN A 134 -1.44 0.33 7.98
CA GLN A 134 -0.65 0.10 9.18
C GLN A 134 -0.17 -1.35 9.25
N ARG A 135 1.14 -1.53 9.46
CA ARG A 135 1.79 -2.83 9.65
C ARG A 135 1.54 -3.85 8.52
N SER A 136 1.24 -3.41 7.30
CA SER A 136 1.13 -4.35 6.17
C SER A 136 2.46 -4.89 5.72
N GLY A 137 3.54 -4.13 5.92
CA GLY A 137 4.88 -4.51 5.46
C GLY A 137 5.04 -4.42 3.93
N VAL A 138 4.02 -3.95 3.21
CA VAL A 138 4.02 -3.81 1.75
C VAL A 138 4.29 -2.35 1.39
N VAL A 139 5.40 -2.11 0.71
CA VAL A 139 5.80 -0.76 0.27
C VAL A 139 5.45 -0.60 -1.20
N VAL A 140 4.31 0.07 -1.43
CA VAL A 140 3.78 0.29 -2.78
C VAL A 140 4.36 1.55 -3.39
N ASP A 141 4.43 1.57 -4.72
CA ASP A 141 4.78 2.76 -5.47
C ASP A 141 3.47 3.49 -5.85
N GLN A 142 3.27 4.69 -5.32
CA GLN A 142 2.04 5.48 -5.47
C GLN A 142 2.28 6.74 -6.31
N CYS A 143 1.47 6.90 -7.34
CA CYS A 143 1.29 8.16 -8.05
C CYS A 143 0.08 8.89 -7.45
N ILE A 144 0.26 10.17 -7.13
CA ILE A 144 -0.80 11.00 -6.55
C ILE A 144 -1.97 11.20 -7.54
N VAL A 145 -1.68 11.19 -8.84
CA VAL A 145 -2.66 11.51 -9.89
C VAL A 145 -3.36 10.27 -10.44
N ASP A 146 -2.59 9.24 -10.80
CA ASP A 146 -3.13 8.16 -11.62
C ASP A 146 -3.47 6.90 -10.83
N GLY A 147 -2.62 6.46 -9.89
CA GLY A 147 -2.82 5.15 -9.27
C GLY A 147 -1.61 4.57 -8.54
N ILE A 148 -1.69 3.28 -8.24
CA ILE A 148 -0.72 2.51 -7.46
C ILE A 148 -0.14 1.38 -8.30
N TRP A 149 1.18 1.20 -8.20
CA TRP A 149 1.90 0.04 -8.73
C TRP A 149 2.19 -0.94 -7.61
N LEU A 150 1.89 -2.21 -7.87
CA LEU A 150 2.29 -3.36 -7.06
C LEU A 150 3.25 -4.24 -7.84
N ASP A 151 4.33 -4.64 -7.19
CA ASP A 151 5.18 -5.71 -7.69
C ASP A 151 4.51 -7.07 -7.46
N ASN A 152 4.94 -8.05 -8.27
CA ASN A 152 4.40 -9.40 -8.21
C ASN A 152 4.64 -10.03 -6.83
N GLY A 153 3.56 -10.43 -6.17
CA GLY A 153 3.51 -10.99 -4.82
C GLY A 153 2.99 -10.01 -3.77
N GLU A 154 2.92 -8.72 -4.07
CA GLU A 154 2.45 -7.73 -3.11
C GLU A 154 0.93 -7.75 -2.95
N LEU A 155 0.16 -8.05 -4.01
CA LEU A 155 -1.29 -8.13 -3.91
C LEU A 155 -1.72 -9.26 -2.97
N ILE A 156 -1.14 -10.45 -3.12
CA ILE A 156 -1.43 -11.58 -2.22
C ILE A 156 -1.04 -11.26 -0.76
N HIS A 157 0.07 -10.54 -0.54
CA HIS A 157 0.46 -10.09 0.79
C HIS A 157 -0.61 -9.17 1.39
N LEU A 158 -1.09 -8.19 0.62
CA LEU A 158 -2.16 -7.29 1.07
C LEU A 158 -3.47 -8.02 1.36
N LEU A 159 -3.83 -9.03 0.57
CA LEU A 159 -5.00 -9.86 0.82
C LEU A 159 -4.88 -10.65 2.13
N GLU A 160 -3.71 -11.25 2.40
CA GLU A 160 -3.44 -11.95 3.66
C GLU A 160 -3.45 -11.01 4.86
N TRP A 161 -2.80 -9.85 4.74
CA TRP A 161 -2.81 -8.81 5.77
C TRP A 161 -4.23 -8.33 6.07
N LYS A 162 -5.04 -8.06 5.05
CA LYS A 162 -6.44 -7.65 5.23
C LYS A 162 -7.25 -8.75 5.92
N LYS A 163 -7.08 -10.01 5.51
CA LYS A 163 -7.74 -11.17 6.12
C LYS A 163 -7.38 -11.33 7.61
N ALA A 164 -6.17 -10.94 8.01
CA ALA A 164 -5.73 -10.92 9.40
C ALA A 164 -6.25 -9.71 10.21
N GLY A 165 -7.09 -8.85 9.63
CA GLY A 165 -7.64 -7.66 10.30
C GLY A 165 -6.76 -6.42 10.19
N GLY A 166 -5.77 -6.42 9.29
CA GLY A 166 -4.87 -5.29 9.10
C GLY A 166 -5.57 -3.98 8.74
N GLN A 167 -6.63 -4.03 7.93
CA GLN A 167 -7.42 -2.85 7.58
C GLN A 167 -8.11 -2.23 8.81
N LEU A 168 -8.71 -3.05 9.68
CA LEU A 168 -9.31 -2.59 10.93
C LEU A 168 -8.28 -1.91 11.83
N LEU A 169 -7.08 -2.49 11.92
CA LEU A 169 -5.97 -1.91 12.68
C LEU A 169 -5.57 -0.53 12.12
N HIS A 170 -5.50 -0.40 10.79
CA HIS A 170 -5.19 0.85 10.13
C HIS A 170 -6.21 1.94 10.48
N GLU A 171 -7.50 1.62 10.36
CA GLU A 171 -8.60 2.54 10.66
C GLU A 171 -8.64 2.95 12.15
N GLN A 172 -8.43 2.01 13.07
CA GLN A 172 -8.36 2.30 14.52
C GLN A 172 -7.21 3.24 14.85
N THR A 173 -6.04 3.00 14.25
CA THR A 173 -4.85 3.82 14.47
C THR A 173 -5.01 5.23 13.90
N ALA A 174 -5.63 5.37 12.73
CA ALA A 174 -5.93 6.69 12.14
C ALA A 174 -6.85 7.50 13.05
N LYS A 175 -7.96 6.91 13.52
CA LYS A 175 -8.90 7.54 14.47
C LYS A 175 -8.24 7.92 15.79
N ALA A 176 -7.28 7.13 16.27
CA ALA A 176 -6.54 7.45 17.50
C ALA A 176 -5.63 8.67 17.34
N LYS A 177 -5.02 8.85 16.16
CA LYS A 177 -4.16 10.01 15.84
C LYS A 177 -4.93 11.31 15.64
N GLU A 178 -6.18 11.23 15.20
CA GLU A 178 -7.06 12.39 14.99
C GLU A 178 -7.64 12.96 16.29
N LYS A 179 -7.67 12.18 17.38
CA LYS A 179 -8.10 12.71 18.69
C LYS A 179 -7.01 13.63 19.20
N PRO A 180 -7.27 14.95 19.39
CA PRO A 180 -6.27 15.83 19.97
C PRO A 180 -5.91 15.31 21.35
N GLU A 181 -4.62 15.13 21.62
CA GLU A 181 -4.11 14.93 22.97
C GLU A 181 -4.65 16.08 23.82
N LYS A 182 -5.65 15.80 24.66
CA LYS A 182 -6.10 16.73 25.70
C LYS A 182 -4.95 16.84 26.69
N TYR A 183 -3.99 17.70 26.39
CA TYR A 183 -2.85 17.94 27.24
C TYR A 183 -3.34 18.51 28.57
N HIS A 184 -2.88 17.86 29.62
CA HIS A 184 -3.01 18.26 31.01
C HIS A 184 -2.81 19.77 31.15
N ALA A 185 -3.85 20.46 31.62
CA ALA A 185 -3.71 21.81 32.16
C ALA A 185 -2.66 21.77 33.26
N ARG A 186 -1.48 22.31 32.98
CA ARG A 186 -0.44 22.54 33.98
C ARG A 186 -1.08 23.48 35.01
N LEU A 187 -1.38 22.95 36.21
CA LEU A 187 -1.88 23.73 37.32
C LEU A 187 -0.99 24.97 37.53
N PRO A 188 -1.56 26.16 37.78
CA PRO A 188 -0.76 27.37 37.96
C PRO A 188 0.15 27.17 39.18
N ARG A 189 1.45 27.30 38.95
CA ARG A 189 2.47 27.26 40.00
C ARG A 189 2.21 28.45 40.94
N SER A 190 1.89 28.16 42.19
CA SER A 190 1.63 29.17 43.22
C SER A 190 2.82 30.12 43.37
N SER A 191 2.49 31.40 43.51
CA SER A 191 3.36 32.55 43.74
C SER A 191 4.35 32.34 44.88
N TYR A 192 5.65 32.50 44.59
CA TYR A 192 6.63 33.02 45.54
C TYR A 192 7.48 34.08 44.83
N SER A 193 7.49 35.25 45.44
CA SER A 193 8.11 36.50 45.01
C SER A 193 9.63 36.48 45.17
N GLY A 194 10.36 37.01 44.18
CA GLY A 194 11.73 37.48 44.37
C GLY A 194 12.56 37.59 43.09
N GLY A 195 12.77 38.84 42.60
CA GLY A 195 14.05 39.26 42.02
C GLY A 195 14.23 39.23 40.49
N ASN A 196 14.12 40.43 39.89
CA ASN A 196 14.78 40.99 38.70
C ASN A 196 15.94 40.20 38.03
N ASP A 197 15.89 40.00 36.70
CA ASP A 197 16.55 40.87 35.69
C ASP A 197 16.57 40.26 34.26
N ASN A 198 15.96 41.01 33.34
CA ASN A 198 16.25 41.29 31.92
C ASN A 198 16.80 40.25 30.90
N LEU A 199 15.98 40.11 29.83
CA LEU A 199 16.26 40.20 28.38
C LEU A 199 16.98 39.05 27.62
N GLY A 200 16.24 38.46 26.67
CA GLY A 200 16.77 37.65 25.57
C GLY A 200 15.70 36.90 24.78
N ASP A 201 14.95 37.61 23.91
CA ASP A 201 14.05 37.03 22.89
C ASP A 201 14.81 36.16 21.88
N ASN A 202 14.30 34.95 21.58
CA ASN A 202 13.74 34.65 20.25
C ASN A 202 13.36 33.16 20.07
N GLN A 203 12.05 32.98 19.85
CA GLN A 203 11.41 32.22 18.78
C GLN A 203 11.78 30.73 18.56
N CYS A 204 10.90 29.84 19.04
CA CYS A 204 10.74 28.48 18.52
C CYS A 204 9.72 28.50 17.37
N ASP A 205 10.17 28.40 16.12
CA ASP A 205 9.28 28.19 14.97
C ASP A 205 8.93 26.72 14.81
N ILE A 206 7.71 26.37 15.22
CA ILE A 206 7.03 25.11 14.91
C ILE A 206 6.16 25.36 13.67
N THR A 207 6.68 25.06 12.48
CA THR A 207 5.87 25.04 11.26
C THR A 207 5.22 23.67 11.11
N VAL A 208 4.00 23.52 11.65
CA VAL A 208 3.12 22.36 11.33
C VAL A 208 2.57 22.56 9.93
N ASN A 209 3.00 21.70 9.01
CA ASN A 209 2.64 21.77 7.60
C ASN A 209 1.18 21.31 7.40
N LEU A 210 0.28 22.27 7.16
CA LEU A 210 -1.17 22.10 6.90
C LEU A 210 -1.51 21.27 5.64
N ALA A 211 -0.52 20.76 4.92
CA ALA A 211 -0.70 20.03 3.67
C ALA A 211 -1.29 18.61 3.82
N THR A 212 -1.25 18.01 5.01
CA THR A 212 -1.72 16.62 5.21
C THR A 212 -3.20 16.52 5.59
N ALA A 213 -3.82 17.60 6.08
CA ALA A 213 -5.22 17.60 6.51
C ALA A 213 -6.23 17.76 5.34
N LEU A 214 -5.81 18.36 4.22
CA LEU A 214 -6.70 18.61 3.09
C LEU A 214 -6.95 17.39 2.19
N ILE A 215 -6.09 16.36 2.25
CA ILE A 215 -6.22 15.16 1.42
C ILE A 215 -7.40 14.28 1.90
N TRP A 216 -7.77 14.35 3.18
CA TRP A 216 -8.85 13.53 3.73
C TRP A 216 -10.26 14.11 3.48
N LEU A 217 -10.40 15.43 3.42
CA LEU A 217 -11.69 16.10 3.25
C LEU A 217 -12.27 15.96 1.83
N VAL A 218 -11.43 15.92 0.79
CA VAL A 218 -11.90 15.88 -0.60
C VAL A 218 -12.55 14.53 -0.95
N SER A 219 -12.08 13.42 -0.36
CA SER A 219 -12.63 12.08 -0.63
C SER A 219 -14.02 11.85 -0.04
N LYS A 220 -14.47 12.67 0.93
CA LYS A 220 -15.76 12.50 1.61
C LYS A 220 -16.89 13.32 0.99
N VAL A 221 -16.58 14.32 0.15
CA VAL A 221 -17.58 15.23 -0.43
C VAL A 221 -18.03 14.80 -1.84
N PHE A 222 -17.23 14.03 -2.58
CA PHE A 222 -17.54 13.65 -3.97
C PHE A 222 -17.92 12.18 -4.18
N GLY A 223 -18.21 11.43 -3.11
CA GLY A 223 -18.58 10.01 -3.15
C GLY A 223 -20.07 9.71 -3.06
N ASN A 224 -20.93 10.57 -3.61
CA ASN A 224 -22.35 10.31 -3.80
C ASN A 224 -22.76 10.90 -5.15
N TYR A 225 -22.49 10.21 -6.24
CA TYR A 225 -23.28 10.12 -7.48
C TYR A 225 -22.75 8.96 -8.33
#